data_AF-A0A378URU2-F1
#
_entry.id   AF-A0A378URU2-F1
#
_cell.length_a   1.000
_cell.length_b   1.000
_cell.length_c   1.000
_cell.angle_alpha   90.00
_cell.angle_beta   90.00
_cell.angle_gamma   90.00
#
_symmetry.space_group_name_H-M   'P 1'
#
loop_
_entity.id
_entity.type
_entity.pdbx_description
1 polymer ?
#
loop_
_entity_poly.entity_id
_entity_poly.type
_entity_poly.pdbx_seq_one_letter_code
_entity_poly.pdbx_strand_id
1 'polypeptide(L)' 'MPPVSSELLLVHERPERLGGGSPQQLLDHAVRLGAYVQKLEYQVSGWQAWYEQENSK' A
#
# COMPACT_ATOMS: atom_id res chain seq x y z
N MET A 1 13.47 -18.37 9.92
CA MET A 1 12.61 -17.54 9.06
C MET A 1 11.17 -17.99 9.16
N PRO A 2 10.24 -17.11 9.58
CA PRO A 2 8.82 -17.41 9.64
C PRO A 2 8.26 -17.46 8.20
N PRO A 3 7.20 -18.21 7.95
CA PRO A 3 6.54 -18.16 6.65
C PRO A 3 6.04 -16.74 6.36
N VAL A 4 6.23 -16.28 5.12
CA VAL A 4 5.75 -14.97 4.65
C VAL A 4 4.33 -15.13 4.10
N SER A 5 3.41 -14.25 4.49
CA SER A 5 2.05 -14.22 3.94
C SER A 5 2.08 -13.75 2.48
N SER A 6 1.26 -14.37 1.61
CA SER A 6 1.12 -13.95 0.20
C SER A 6 0.64 -12.51 0.03
N GLU A 7 -0.16 -12.01 0.99
CA GLU A 7 -0.63 -10.61 1.02
C GLU A 7 0.54 -9.60 1.08
N LEU A 8 1.67 -9.97 1.72
CA LEU A 8 2.86 -9.13 1.81
C LEU A 8 3.64 -9.04 0.50
N LEU A 9 3.35 -9.93 -0.45
CA LEU A 9 4.01 -10.00 -1.75
C LEU A 9 3.16 -9.42 -2.88
N LEU A 10 1.97 -8.90 -2.56
CA LEU A 10 1.09 -8.30 -3.55
C LEU A 10 1.70 -7.03 -4.15
N VAL A 11 1.61 -6.91 -5.47
CA VAL A 11 1.91 -5.66 -6.17
C VAL A 11 0.62 -4.87 -6.28
N HIS A 12 0.52 -3.77 -5.54
CA HIS A 12 -0.62 -2.87 -5.65
C HIS A 12 -0.46 -1.97 -6.87
N GLU A 13 -1.51 -1.89 -7.69
CA GLU A 13 -1.51 -1.01 -8.86
C GLU A 13 -1.53 0.45 -8.42
N ARG A 14 -0.52 1.20 -8.88
CA ARG A 14 -0.43 2.63 -8.63
C ARG A 14 -1.44 3.36 -9.51
N PRO A 15 -2.28 4.25 -8.96
CA PRO A 15 -3.15 5.10 -9.76
C PRO A 15 -2.35 5.93 -10.78
N GLU A 16 -2.87 5.98 -12.00
CA GLU A 16 -2.31 6.79 -13.09
C GLU A 16 -2.20 8.25 -12.71
N ARG A 17 -1.22 8.94 -13.31
CA ARG A 17 -1.08 10.38 -13.12
C ARG A 17 -2.32 11.09 -13.64
N LEU A 18 -2.68 12.19 -12.97
CA LEU A 18 -3.71 13.10 -13.44
C LEU A 18 -3.40 13.60 -14.87
N GLY A 19 -4.36 13.42 -15.78
CA GLY A 19 -4.33 14.01 -17.12
C GLY A 19 -4.83 15.45 -17.18
N GLY A 20 -5.32 16.01 -16.07
CA GLY A 20 -5.90 17.34 -15.98
C GLY A 20 -6.06 17.83 -14.54
N GLY A 21 -6.46 19.10 -14.37
CA GLY A 21 -6.49 19.79 -13.07
C GLY A 21 -7.86 20.29 -12.63
N SER A 22 -8.96 19.78 -13.21
CA SER A 22 -10.28 20.20 -12.73
C SER A 22 -10.52 19.76 -11.28
N PRO A 23 -11.32 20.51 -10.49
CA PRO A 23 -11.58 20.16 -9.10
C PRO A 23 -12.10 18.72 -8.92
N GLN A 24 -13.00 18.26 -9.79
CA GLN A 24 -13.52 16.89 -9.74
C GLN A 24 -12.43 15.85 -10.00
N GLN A 25 -11.58 16.05 -11.01
CA GLN A 25 -10.47 15.14 -11.30
C GLN A 25 -9.49 15.04 -10.12
N LEU A 26 -9.20 16.17 -9.47
CA LEU A 26 -8.33 16.20 -8.29
C LEU A 26 -8.94 15.40 -7.13
N LEU A 27 -10.24 15.56 -6.86
CA LEU A 27 -10.94 14.84 -5.80
C LEU A 27 -10.98 13.33 -6.07
N ASP A 28 -11.37 12.92 -7.27
CA ASP A 28 -11.44 11.50 -7.65
C ASP A 28 -10.07 10.82 -7.55
N HIS A 29 -9.02 11.51 -8.00
CA HIS A 29 -7.65 11.01 -7.90
C HIS A 29 -7.17 10.96 -6.45
N ALA A 30 -7.50 11.95 -5.62
CA ALA A 30 -7.13 11.94 -4.20
C ALA A 30 -7.70 10.72 -3.47
N VAL A 31 -8.96 10.35 -3.74
CA VAL A 31 -9.59 9.15 -3.18
C VAL A 31 -8.85 7.88 -3.63
N ARG A 32 -8.59 7.74 -4.93
CA ARG A 32 -7.89 6.57 -5.49
C ARG A 32 -6.46 6.45 -4.97
N LEU A 33 -5.74 7.56 -4.92
CA LEU A 33 -4.36 7.62 -4.41
C LEU A 33 -4.32 7.31 -2.91
N GLY A 34 -5.25 7.86 -2.13
CA GLY A 34 -5.35 7.55 -0.70
C GLY A 34 -5.57 6.07 -0.44
N ALA A 35 -6.49 5.44 -1.18
CA ALA A 35 -6.72 3.99 -1.07
C ALA A 35 -5.49 3.15 -1.46
N TYR A 36 -4.71 3.59 -2.46
CA TYR A 36 -3.45 2.95 -2.83
C TYR A 36 -2.39 3.07 -1.73
N VAL A 37 -2.20 4.28 -1.19
CA VAL A 37 -1.25 4.53 -0.09
C VAL A 37 -1.61 3.70 1.13
N GLN A 38 -2.89 3.65 1.50
CA GLN A 38 -3.36 2.85 2.63
C GLN A 38 -3.00 1.36 2.48
N LYS A 39 -3.14 0.79 1.28
CA LYS A 39 -2.72 -0.61 1.02
C LYS A 39 -1.22 -0.80 1.24
N LEU A 40 -0.39 0.14 0.76
CA LEU A 40 1.05 0.09 1.00
C LEU A 40 1.40 0.20 2.48
N GLU A 41 0.73 1.08 3.24
CA GLU A 41 0.95 1.21 4.68
C GLU A 41 0.64 -0.10 5.41
N TYR A 42 -0.50 -0.74 5.10
CA TYR A 42 -0.82 -2.06 5.64
C TYR A 42 0.24 -3.10 5.31
N GLN A 43 0.73 -3.11 4.07
CA GLN A 43 1.76 -4.05 3.64
C GLN A 43 3.10 -3.81 4.37
N VAL A 44 3.50 -2.55 4.56
CA VAL A 44 4.70 -2.17 5.31
C VAL A 44 4.58 -2.58 6.77
N SER A 45 3.45 -2.30 7.44
CA SER A 45 3.22 -2.72 8.81
C SER A 45 3.26 -4.25 8.96
N GLY A 46 2.74 -4.98 7.98
CA GLY A 46 2.82 -6.44 7.97
C GLY A 46 4.26 -6.97 7.80
N TRP A 47 5.08 -6.32 6.98
CA TRP A 47 6.52 -6.64 6.87
C TRP A 47 7.28 -6.36 8.17
N GLN A 48 6.99 -5.24 8.83
CA GLN A 48 7.58 -4.91 10.14
C GLN A 48 7.22 -5.97 11.19
N ALA A 49 5.94 -6.34 11.28
CA ALA A 49 5.48 -7.36 12.22
C ALA A 49 6.11 -8.75 11.95
N TRP A 50 6.26 -9.14 10.67
CA TRP A 50 6.95 -10.37 10.30
C TRP A 50 8.43 -10.35 10.72
N TYR A 51 9.11 -9.22 10.52
CA TYR A 51 10.51 -9.06 10.92
C TYR A 51 10.68 -9.10 12.44
N GLU A 52 9.81 -8.43 13.19
CA GLU A 52 9.80 -8.48 14.65
C GLU A 52 9.56 -9.91 15.16
N GLN A 53 8.69 -10.68 14.52
CA GLN A 53 8.45 -12.07 14.87
C GLN A 53 9.69 -12.97 14.65
N GLU A 54 10.49 -12.70 13.62
CA GLU A 54 11.75 -13.43 13.40
C GLU A 54 12.81 -13.09 14.45
N ASN A 55 12.90 -11.82 14.88
CA ASN A 55 13.92 -11.35 15.84
C ASN A 55 13.53 -11.52 17.31
N SER A 56 12.28 -11.85 17.59
CA SER A 56 11.79 -12.13 18.96
C SER A 56 11.94 -13.60 19.35
N LYS A 57 12.64 -14.41 18.55
CA LYS A 57 13.00 -15.81 18.83
C LYS A 57 14.46 -15.92 19.20
#